data_AF-A0AAE7L5J5-F1
#
_entry.id   AF-A0AAE7L5J5-F1
#
_cell.length_a   1.000
_cell.length_b   1.000
_cell.length_c   1.000
_cell.angle_alpha   90.00
_cell.angle_beta   90.00
_cell.angle_gamma   90.00
#
_symmetry.space_group_name_H-M   'P 1'
#
loop_
_entity.id
_entity.type
_entity.pdbx_description
1 polymer ?
#
loop_
_entity_poly.entity_id
_entity_poly.type
_entity_poly.pdbx_seq_one_letter_code
_entity_poly.pdbx_strand_id
1 'polypeptide(L)'
;MSYTVTVRNDSRYWDGYELIHTWLVLTDENDKHTGFGYFPASDAGTNGAVDDSEELWGRHFTESVTLEISFEQYEQLIKNIGIFKHSPPDYKVIPNDKFYNCTVAADAILKSAGINYLDGVQTPYGVAGRIKGFSVDLSFADKKGGNERPVTLLEGGDGRINNQSGDEYRRQNRRVLPA
;
A
#
# COMPACT_ATOMS: atom_id res chain seq x y z
N MET A 1 19.67 -18.10 -8.67
CA MET A 1 18.90 -16.95 -8.16
C MET A 1 17.41 -17.30 -8.27
N SER A 2 16.54 -16.57 -7.56
CA SER A 2 15.11 -16.85 -7.46
C SER A 2 14.28 -15.77 -8.17
N TYR A 3 13.08 -16.13 -8.61
CA TYR A 3 12.10 -15.16 -9.10
C TYR A 3 11.48 -14.45 -7.90
N THR A 4 11.33 -13.12 -8.01
CA THR A 4 10.70 -12.34 -6.94
C THR A 4 9.68 -11.35 -7.47
N VAL A 5 8.72 -11.00 -6.63
CA VAL A 5 7.90 -9.79 -6.79
C VAL A 5 8.09 -8.92 -5.56
N THR A 6 8.46 -7.66 -5.78
CA THR A 6 8.63 -6.65 -4.75
C THR A 6 7.45 -5.70 -4.82
N VAL A 7 6.66 -5.64 -3.76
CA VAL A 7 5.67 -4.58 -3.57
C VAL A 7 6.42 -3.36 -3.05
N ARG A 8 6.29 -2.24 -3.75
CA ARG A 8 6.83 -0.95 -3.33
C ARG A 8 5.70 0.03 -3.11
N ASN A 9 5.88 0.87 -2.11
CA ASN A 9 4.84 1.77 -1.68
C ASN A 9 5.46 3.07 -1.20
N ASP A 10 4.89 4.17 -1.67
CA ASP A 10 5.07 5.49 -1.10
C ASP A 10 3.75 5.95 -0.48
N SER A 11 3.75 6.13 0.83
CA SER A 11 2.60 6.59 1.60
C SER A 11 2.76 8.01 2.14
N ARG A 12 3.85 8.73 1.82
CA ARG A 12 4.11 10.06 2.35
C ARG A 12 3.60 11.14 1.40
N TYR A 13 2.81 12.07 1.93
CA TYR A 13 2.24 13.18 1.16
C TYR A 13 3.22 14.39 1.01
N TRP A 14 4.22 14.52 1.88
CA TRP A 14 5.04 15.75 2.05
C TRP A 14 6.54 15.49 2.22
N ASP A 15 7.14 14.54 1.47
CA ASP A 15 8.59 14.29 1.55
C ASP A 15 9.37 14.76 0.30
N GLY A 16 8.69 15.37 -0.68
CA GLY A 16 9.31 15.96 -1.86
C GLY A 16 9.59 14.96 -3.00
N TYR A 17 9.18 13.70 -2.85
CA TYR A 17 9.36 12.64 -3.84
C TYR A 17 8.02 12.15 -4.40
N GLU A 18 7.41 12.95 -5.28
CA GLU A 18 6.23 12.58 -6.10
C GLU A 18 4.96 12.11 -5.35
N LEU A 19 3.96 11.65 -6.10
CA LEU A 19 2.63 11.25 -5.63
C LEU A 19 2.67 9.90 -4.90
N ILE A 20 1.95 9.83 -3.77
CA ILE A 20 1.58 8.60 -3.05
C ILE A 20 1.18 7.51 -4.04
N HIS A 21 1.84 6.35 -3.98
CA HIS A 21 1.67 5.30 -4.98
C HIS A 21 2.04 3.90 -4.46
N THR A 22 1.40 2.87 -5.02
CA THR A 22 1.78 1.47 -4.84
C THR A 22 2.11 0.87 -6.21
N TRP A 23 3.24 0.19 -6.33
CA TRP A 23 3.68 -0.46 -7.58
C TRP A 23 4.40 -1.78 -7.29
N LEU A 24 4.60 -2.55 -8.35
CA LEU A 24 5.30 -3.83 -8.31
C LEU A 24 6.61 -3.73 -9.09
N VAL A 25 7.62 -4.45 -8.61
CA VAL A 25 8.84 -4.75 -9.37
C VAL A 25 9.04 -6.25 -9.35
N LEU A 26 8.97 -6.87 -10.52
CA LEU A 26 9.27 -8.28 -10.72
C LEU A 26 10.75 -8.42 -11.08
N THR A 27 11.45 -9.39 -10.50
CA THR A 27 12.84 -9.69 -10.81
C THR A 27 12.97 -11.15 -11.23
N ASP A 28 13.58 -11.40 -12.39
CA ASP A 28 13.84 -12.75 -12.89
C ASP A 28 15.12 -13.37 -12.31
N GLU A 29 15.42 -14.61 -12.70
CA GLU A 29 16.62 -15.34 -12.27
C GLU A 29 17.95 -14.73 -12.76
N ASN A 30 17.91 -13.73 -13.64
CA ASN A 30 19.07 -13.02 -14.19
C ASN A 30 19.16 -11.58 -13.66
N ASP A 31 18.46 -11.25 -12.57
CA ASP A 31 18.34 -9.91 -11.99
C ASP A 31 17.75 -8.86 -12.97
N LYS A 32 16.97 -9.28 -13.97
CA LYS A 32 16.24 -8.35 -14.83
C LYS A 32 14.95 -7.91 -14.16
N HIS A 33 14.71 -6.60 -14.16
CA HIS A 33 13.53 -6.01 -13.55
C HIS A 33 12.43 -5.70 -14.56
N THR A 34 11.18 -5.93 -14.17
CA THR A 34 9.97 -5.45 -14.88
C THR A 34 9.09 -4.68 -13.89
N GLY A 35 8.80 -3.42 -14.19
CA GLY A 35 7.95 -2.56 -13.38
C GLY A 35 6.47 -2.71 -13.72
N PHE A 36 5.60 -2.51 -12.73
CA PHE A 36 4.17 -2.29 -12.94
C PHE A 36 3.66 -1.24 -11.95
N GLY A 37 3.40 -0.04 -12.45
CA GLY A 37 2.69 1.05 -11.77
C GLY A 37 1.37 1.34 -12.49
N TYR A 38 0.42 1.94 -11.76
CA TYR A 38 -0.91 2.21 -12.33
C TYR A 38 -1.47 3.57 -11.93
N PHE A 39 -1.64 4.44 -12.92
CA PHE A 39 -1.91 5.86 -12.75
C PHE A 39 -3.20 6.28 -13.47
N PRO A 40 -3.81 7.43 -13.12
CA PRO A 40 -4.78 8.04 -14.01
C PRO A 40 -4.08 8.34 -15.34
N ALA A 41 -4.74 8.01 -16.46
CA ALA A 41 -4.23 8.38 -17.76
C ALA A 41 -4.21 9.92 -17.92
N SER A 42 -3.31 10.42 -18.76
CA SER A 42 -3.10 11.86 -18.95
C SER A 42 -4.22 12.53 -19.76
N ASP A 43 -5.03 11.75 -20.48
CA ASP A 43 -6.24 12.25 -21.11
C ASP A 43 -7.28 12.56 -20.03
N ALA A 44 -8.12 13.58 -20.24
CA ALA A 44 -9.12 14.03 -19.26
C ALA A 44 -10.28 13.01 -19.02
N GLY A 45 -10.06 11.73 -19.32
CA GLY A 45 -10.99 10.63 -19.14
C GLY A 45 -10.88 9.95 -17.77
N THR A 46 -11.61 8.85 -17.61
CA THR A 46 -11.53 7.96 -16.44
C THR A 46 -10.55 6.83 -16.64
N ASN A 47 -9.82 6.77 -17.76
CA ASN A 47 -8.95 5.65 -18.09
C ASN A 47 -7.78 5.58 -17.11
N GLY A 48 -7.33 4.37 -16.79
CA GLY A 48 -6.01 4.19 -16.18
C GLY A 48 -4.92 3.92 -17.22
N ALA A 49 -3.68 4.11 -16.79
CA ALA A 49 -2.49 3.85 -17.59
C ALA A 49 -1.50 3.00 -16.78
N VAL A 50 -0.95 1.98 -17.44
CA VAL A 50 0.16 1.20 -16.90
C VAL A 50 1.45 1.96 -17.17
N ASP A 51 2.24 2.15 -16.12
CA ASP A 51 3.64 2.54 -16.19
C ASP A 51 4.48 1.27 -16.01
N ASP A 52 5.26 0.92 -17.03
CA ASP A 52 6.23 -0.19 -16.99
C ASP A 52 7.65 0.31 -17.26
N SER A 53 7.89 1.60 -17.02
CA SER A 53 9.21 2.21 -17.19
C SER A 53 10.24 1.61 -16.24
N GLU A 54 11.49 1.61 -16.69
CA GLU A 54 12.63 1.22 -15.85
C GLU A 54 12.82 2.16 -14.65
N GLU A 55 12.24 3.37 -14.70
CA GLU A 55 12.29 4.35 -13.62
C GLU A 55 11.57 3.87 -12.35
N LEU A 56 10.53 3.03 -12.48
CA LEU A 56 9.84 2.44 -11.33
C LEU A 56 10.75 1.62 -10.42
N TRP A 57 11.80 1.00 -10.97
CA TRP A 57 12.81 0.28 -10.18
C TRP A 57 13.73 1.23 -9.41
N GLY A 58 14.02 2.41 -9.93
CA GLY A 58 14.85 3.42 -9.28
C GLY A 58 14.08 4.37 -8.37
N ARG A 59 12.75 4.39 -8.49
CA ARG A 59 11.88 5.33 -7.76
C ARG A 59 11.97 5.16 -6.25
N HIS A 60 12.03 6.28 -5.55
CA HIS A 60 11.97 6.34 -4.09
C HIS A 60 10.70 5.68 -3.56
N PHE A 61 10.80 4.94 -2.46
CA PHE A 61 9.69 4.31 -1.76
C PHE A 61 9.88 4.42 -0.25
N THR A 62 8.78 4.42 0.49
CA THR A 62 8.79 4.49 1.95
C THR A 62 8.65 3.12 2.59
N GLU A 63 7.95 2.21 1.94
CA GLU A 63 7.79 0.83 2.34
C GLU A 63 8.03 -0.12 1.17
N SER A 64 8.62 -1.27 1.48
CA SER A 64 8.76 -2.34 0.50
C SER A 64 8.77 -3.70 1.17
N VAL A 65 8.29 -4.70 0.44
CA VAL A 65 8.39 -6.12 0.80
C VAL A 65 8.67 -6.92 -0.45
N THR A 66 9.61 -7.86 -0.37
CA THR A 66 9.95 -8.78 -1.46
C THR A 66 9.43 -10.16 -1.11
N LEU A 67 8.72 -10.76 -2.05
CA LEU A 67 8.19 -12.11 -1.97
C LEU A 67 8.94 -12.98 -2.99
N GLU A 68 9.45 -14.12 -2.53
CA GLU A 68 9.90 -15.16 -3.46
C GLU A 68 8.69 -15.82 -4.11
N ILE A 69 8.78 -16.06 -5.41
CA ILE A 69 7.71 -16.64 -6.21
C ILE A 69 8.26 -17.76 -7.10
N SER A 70 7.38 -18.66 -7.54
CA SER A 70 7.76 -19.67 -8.53
C SER A 70 7.90 -19.05 -9.93
N PHE A 71 8.57 -19.77 -10.83
CA PHE A 71 8.63 -19.41 -12.24
C PHE A 71 7.22 -19.29 -12.86
N GLU A 72 6.32 -20.21 -12.54
CA GLU A 72 4.94 -20.19 -13.03
C GLU A 72 4.19 -18.95 -12.55
N GLN A 73 4.39 -18.55 -11.29
CA GLN A 73 3.81 -17.32 -10.77
C GLN A 73 4.38 -16.10 -11.49
N TYR A 74 5.70 -16.04 -11.70
CA TYR A 74 6.34 -14.97 -12.44
C TYR A 74 5.76 -14.80 -13.86
N GLU A 75 5.65 -15.90 -14.61
CA GLU A 75 5.06 -15.89 -15.96
C GLU A 75 3.60 -15.41 -15.97
N GLN A 76 2.80 -15.81 -14.97
CA GLN A 76 1.42 -15.30 -14.85
C GLN A 76 1.39 -13.80 -14.58
N LEU A 77 2.27 -13.28 -13.71
CA LEU A 77 2.34 -11.85 -13.44
C LEU A 77 2.71 -11.07 -14.71
N ILE A 78 3.76 -11.48 -15.43
CA ILE A 78 4.20 -10.83 -16.68
C ILE A 78 3.08 -10.83 -17.73
N LYS A 79 2.42 -11.98 -17.91
CA LYS A 79 1.29 -12.10 -18.84
C LYS A 79 0.16 -11.14 -18.49
N ASN A 80 -0.23 -11.06 -17.21
CA ASN A 80 -1.34 -10.22 -16.78
C ASN A 80 -0.99 -8.73 -16.79
N ILE A 81 0.27 -8.35 -16.53
CA ILE A 81 0.78 -6.98 -16.78
C ILE A 81 0.58 -6.62 -18.24
N GLY A 82 0.94 -7.54 -19.16
CA GLY A 82 0.70 -7.38 -20.59
C GLY A 82 -0.78 -7.14 -20.92
N ILE A 83 -1.70 -7.91 -20.34
CA ILE A 83 -3.15 -7.74 -20.53
C ILE A 83 -3.61 -6.36 -20.00
N PHE A 84 -3.19 -6.00 -18.78
CA PHE A 84 -3.53 -4.73 -18.14
C PHE A 84 -3.07 -3.53 -18.98
N LYS A 85 -1.91 -3.63 -19.63
CA LYS A 85 -1.38 -2.59 -20.52
C LYS A 85 -2.23 -2.37 -21.77
N HIS A 86 -2.80 -3.43 -22.34
CA HIS A 86 -3.59 -3.35 -23.58
C HIS A 86 -5.06 -3.01 -23.34
N SER A 87 -5.59 -3.33 -22.16
CA SER A 87 -6.98 -3.08 -21.79
C SER A 87 -7.07 -2.64 -20.33
N PRO A 88 -6.51 -1.46 -19.99
CA PRO A 88 -6.51 -0.98 -18.61
C PRO A 88 -7.95 -0.71 -18.15
N PRO A 89 -8.30 -1.10 -16.90
CA PRO A 89 -9.55 -0.66 -16.28
C PRO A 89 -9.66 0.88 -16.21
N ASP A 90 -10.83 1.37 -15.81
CA ASP A 90 -10.93 2.79 -15.44
C ASP A 90 -10.21 3.06 -14.10
N TYR A 91 -9.55 4.21 -13.98
CA TYR A 91 -8.92 4.71 -12.78
C TYR A 91 -9.87 5.54 -11.90
N LYS A 92 -9.88 5.27 -10.59
CA LYS A 92 -10.43 6.17 -9.56
C LYS A 92 -9.63 6.10 -8.29
N VAL A 93 -9.40 7.25 -7.64
CA VAL A 93 -8.73 7.31 -6.32
C VAL A 93 -9.43 6.43 -5.28
N ILE A 94 -10.76 6.44 -5.26
CA ILE A 94 -11.60 5.55 -4.47
C ILE A 94 -12.05 4.40 -5.39
N PRO A 95 -11.47 3.19 -5.22
CA PRO A 95 -11.72 2.07 -6.11
C PRO A 95 -13.03 1.34 -5.76
N ASN A 96 -13.49 0.48 -6.66
CA ASN A 96 -14.51 -0.53 -6.41
C ASN A 96 -14.32 -1.69 -7.42
N ASP A 97 -15.27 -2.62 -7.51
CA ASP A 97 -15.16 -3.77 -8.42
C ASP A 97 -14.96 -3.42 -9.91
N LYS A 98 -15.29 -2.18 -10.32
CA LYS A 98 -15.16 -1.69 -11.68
C LYS A 98 -14.01 -0.70 -11.88
N PHE A 99 -13.63 0.03 -10.84
CA PHE A 99 -12.67 1.12 -10.90
C PHE A 99 -11.45 0.83 -10.04
N TYR A 100 -10.28 1.00 -10.61
CA TYR A 100 -9.01 0.62 -9.99
C TYR A 100 -8.24 1.87 -9.56
N ASN A 101 -7.48 1.75 -8.48
CA ASN A 101 -6.37 2.66 -8.18
C ASN A 101 -5.06 1.87 -8.23
N CYS A 102 -3.93 2.53 -7.94
CA CYS A 102 -2.62 1.88 -7.90
C CYS A 102 -2.56 0.65 -7.00
N THR A 103 -3.18 0.71 -5.81
CA THR A 103 -3.19 -0.40 -4.85
C THR A 103 -4.04 -1.57 -5.33
N VAL A 104 -5.27 -1.32 -5.81
CA VAL A 104 -6.16 -2.38 -6.29
C VAL A 104 -5.65 -2.99 -7.61
N ALA A 105 -5.00 -2.21 -8.46
CA ALA A 105 -4.32 -2.72 -9.64
C ALA A 105 -3.15 -3.64 -9.27
N ALA A 106 -2.31 -3.24 -8.31
CA ALA A 106 -1.23 -4.09 -7.81
C ALA A 106 -1.78 -5.40 -7.19
N ASP A 107 -2.84 -5.32 -6.39
CA ASP A 107 -3.53 -6.48 -5.82
C ASP A 107 -4.07 -7.42 -6.91
N ALA A 108 -4.72 -6.89 -7.94
CA ALA A 108 -5.24 -7.70 -9.05
C ALA A 108 -4.14 -8.41 -9.84
N ILE A 109 -3.00 -7.75 -10.09
CA ILE A 109 -1.84 -8.40 -10.71
C ILE A 109 -1.34 -9.52 -9.82
N LEU A 110 -1.13 -9.30 -8.51
CA LEU A 110 -0.67 -10.34 -7.58
C LEU A 110 -1.63 -11.55 -7.54
N LYS A 111 -2.94 -11.30 -7.44
CA LYS A 111 -3.98 -12.33 -7.44
C LYS A 111 -4.01 -13.17 -8.70
N SER A 112 -3.62 -12.60 -9.85
CA SER A 112 -3.54 -13.34 -11.10
C SER A 112 -2.53 -14.50 -11.06
N ALA A 113 -1.58 -14.47 -10.12
CA ALA A 113 -0.61 -15.52 -9.84
C ALA A 113 -0.88 -16.26 -8.50
N GLY A 114 -2.07 -16.09 -7.92
CA GLY A 114 -2.45 -16.71 -6.64
C GLY A 114 -1.79 -16.09 -5.41
N ILE A 115 -1.25 -14.87 -5.52
CA ILE A 115 -0.60 -14.16 -4.42
C ILE A 115 -1.61 -13.21 -3.78
N ASN A 116 -2.10 -13.56 -2.59
CA ASN A 116 -3.15 -12.81 -1.88
C ASN A 116 -2.59 -11.81 -0.85
N TYR A 117 -1.39 -11.26 -1.10
CA TYR A 117 -0.68 -10.45 -0.12
C TYR A 117 -1.35 -9.10 0.18
N LEU A 118 -2.07 -8.53 -0.79
CA LEU A 118 -2.77 -7.24 -0.66
C LEU A 118 -4.29 -7.39 -0.50
N ASP A 119 -4.78 -8.59 -0.17
CA ASP A 119 -6.21 -8.83 0.04
C ASP A 119 -6.85 -7.84 1.01
N GLY A 120 -7.92 -7.18 0.54
CA GLY A 120 -8.68 -6.20 1.31
C GLY A 120 -8.00 -4.83 1.47
N VAL A 121 -6.82 -4.63 0.88
CA VAL A 121 -6.10 -3.35 0.93
C VAL A 121 -6.46 -2.52 -0.29
N GLN A 122 -6.97 -1.30 -0.05
CA GLN A 122 -7.44 -0.41 -1.12
C GLN A 122 -6.66 0.90 -1.22
N THR A 123 -5.72 1.16 -0.31
CA THR A 123 -4.99 2.44 -0.26
C THR A 123 -3.50 2.22 0.00
N PRO A 124 -2.62 3.12 -0.47
CA PRO A 124 -1.18 3.07 -0.15
C PRO A 124 -0.88 3.14 1.35
N TYR A 125 -1.73 3.79 2.15
CA TYR A 125 -1.63 3.78 3.62
C TYR A 125 -1.93 2.39 4.20
N GLY A 126 -2.93 1.70 3.64
CA GLY A 126 -3.23 0.32 4.02
C GLY A 126 -2.10 -0.64 3.64
N VAL A 127 -1.42 -0.41 2.51
CA VAL A 127 -0.23 -1.16 2.10
C VAL A 127 0.90 -0.94 3.09
N ALA A 128 1.15 0.32 3.48
CA ALA A 128 2.14 0.64 4.50
C ALA A 128 1.87 -0.09 5.82
N GLY A 129 0.60 -0.13 6.25
CA GLY A 129 0.16 -0.91 7.40
C GLY A 129 0.44 -2.41 7.24
N ARG A 130 0.05 -2.99 6.10
CA ARG A 130 0.30 -4.40 5.77
C ARG A 130 1.79 -4.76 5.82
N ILE A 131 2.66 -3.91 5.27
CA ILE A 131 4.12 -4.13 5.26
C ILE A 131 4.72 -4.00 6.67
N LYS A 132 4.27 -3.02 7.45
CA LYS A 132 4.80 -2.76 8.80
C LYS A 132 4.16 -3.59 9.91
N GLY A 133 3.12 -4.38 9.59
CA GLY A 133 2.42 -5.24 10.55
C GLY A 133 1.39 -4.53 11.43
N PHE A 134 0.79 -3.42 10.98
CA PHE A 134 -0.33 -2.76 11.66
C PHE A 134 -1.51 -2.50 10.72
N SER A 135 -2.74 -2.49 11.25
CA SER A 135 -3.92 -2.10 10.46
C SER A 135 -4.19 -0.60 10.63
N VAL A 136 -4.44 0.09 9.50
CA VAL A 136 -4.95 1.47 9.51
C VAL A 136 -6.44 1.41 9.21
N ASP A 137 -7.28 1.75 10.18
CA ASP A 137 -8.70 1.94 9.97
C ASP A 137 -8.94 3.32 9.34
N LEU A 138 -9.37 3.34 8.07
CA LEU A 138 -9.67 4.55 7.31
C LEU A 138 -11.18 4.89 7.28
N SER A 139 -12.00 4.28 8.14
CA SER A 139 -13.45 4.56 8.24
C SER A 139 -13.80 6.03 8.53
N PHE A 140 -12.82 6.85 8.91
CA PHE A 140 -12.97 8.29 9.11
C PHE A 140 -13.04 9.11 7.81
N ALA A 141 -12.54 8.58 6.68
CA ALA A 141 -12.51 9.32 5.41
C ALA A 141 -13.88 9.40 4.71
N ASP A 142 -14.87 8.61 5.17
CA ASP A 142 -16.21 8.53 4.56
C ASP A 142 -17.24 9.48 5.21
N LYS A 143 -16.82 10.31 6.19
CA LYS A 143 -17.71 11.28 6.84
C LYS A 143 -17.28 12.71 6.54
N LYS A 144 -18.12 13.39 5.75
CA LYS A 144 -18.15 14.85 5.63
C LYS A 144 -18.05 15.49 7.03
N GLY A 145 -16.97 16.25 7.24
CA GLY A 145 -16.87 17.34 8.20
C GLY A 145 -17.08 17.00 9.68
N GLY A 146 -15.98 16.90 10.43
CA GLY A 146 -16.02 16.93 11.88
C GLY A 146 -14.62 16.82 12.49
N ASN A 147 -14.05 17.97 12.89
CA ASN A 147 -12.91 18.01 13.79
C ASN A 147 -13.19 17.13 15.03
N GLU A 148 -12.26 16.26 15.41
CA GLU A 148 -11.50 16.36 16.67
C GLU A 148 -10.66 15.10 16.98
N ARG A 149 -9.34 15.32 17.14
CA ARG A 149 -8.33 14.60 17.97
C ARG A 149 -7.58 13.38 17.39
N PRO A 150 -6.31 13.17 17.84
CA PRO A 150 -5.31 12.42 17.10
C PRO A 150 -5.43 10.91 17.24
N VAL A 151 -4.91 10.23 16.24
CA VAL A 151 -4.87 8.78 16.03
C VAL A 151 -4.23 8.06 17.22
N THR A 152 -4.96 7.13 17.82
CA THR A 152 -4.40 6.14 18.77
C THR A 152 -3.85 4.97 17.96
N LEU A 153 -2.53 4.75 18.03
CA LEU A 153 -1.90 3.49 17.60
C LEU A 153 -2.48 2.34 18.42
N LEU A 154 -3.14 1.39 17.77
CA LEU A 154 -3.48 0.11 18.40
C LEU A 154 -2.30 -0.83 18.20
N GLU A 155 -1.42 -0.92 19.21
CA GLU A 155 -0.45 -1.99 19.30
C GLU A 155 -1.19 -3.31 19.59
N GLY A 156 -1.00 -4.30 18.71
CA GLY A 156 -1.49 -5.66 18.92
C GLY A 156 -0.69 -6.35 20.02
N GLY A 157 -1.37 -6.83 21.06
CA GLY A 157 -0.78 -7.63 22.13
C GLY A 157 -1.84 -8.50 22.81
N ASP A 158 -1.48 -9.76 23.01
CA ASP A 158 -2.30 -10.89 23.47
C ASP A 158 -3.26 -10.63 24.64
N GLY A 159 -4.34 -11.42 24.65
CA GLY A 159 -5.47 -11.27 25.54
C GLY A 159 -5.16 -11.31 27.04
N ARG A 160 -5.81 -10.39 27.76
CA ARG A 160 -6.47 -10.60 29.07
C ARG A 160 -7.27 -9.35 29.40
N ILE A 161 -8.59 -9.51 29.46
CA ILE A 161 -9.52 -8.49 29.96
C ILE A 161 -9.21 -8.27 31.43
N ASN A 162 -8.86 -7.04 31.81
CA ASN A 162 -9.04 -6.55 33.18
C ASN A 162 -9.53 -5.10 33.13
N ASN A 163 -10.81 -4.92 33.45
CA ASN A 163 -11.42 -3.63 33.77
C ASN A 163 -10.73 -3.03 34.99
N GLN A 164 -9.97 -1.94 34.80
CA GLN A 164 -9.79 -0.94 35.86
C GLN A 164 -9.91 0.47 35.27
N SER A 165 -10.93 1.15 35.78
CA SER A 165 -11.35 2.51 35.51
C SER A 165 -10.22 3.52 35.76
N GLY A 166 -10.10 4.48 34.84
CA GLY A 166 -9.19 5.62 34.97
C GLY A 166 -9.61 6.52 36.13
N ASP A 167 -8.71 6.68 37.10
CA ASP A 167 -8.65 7.87 37.97
C ASP A 167 -7.30 8.08 38.69
N GLU A 168 -6.27 7.23 38.50
CA GLU A 168 -5.01 7.35 39.25
C GLU A 168 -3.84 8.04 38.54
N TYR A 169 -3.94 8.42 37.26
CA TYR A 169 -2.81 9.04 36.55
C TYR A 169 -2.62 10.55 36.81
N ARG A 170 -3.39 11.15 37.72
CA ARG A 170 -3.40 12.61 37.96
C ARG A 170 -2.71 13.09 39.23
N ARG A 171 -1.83 12.27 39.85
CA ARG A 171 -1.23 12.61 41.16
C ARG A 171 0.29 12.47 41.32
N GLN A 172 1.10 12.29 40.27
CA GLN A 172 2.55 12.09 40.50
C GLN A 172 3.57 13.05 39.86
N ASN A 173 3.21 14.02 39.02
CA ASN A 173 4.22 14.93 38.41
C ASN A 173 4.02 16.43 38.71
N ARG A 174 3.96 16.81 39.99
CA ARG A 174 4.22 18.20 40.44
C ARG A 174 5.09 18.23 41.70
N ARG A 175 6.40 18.28 41.49
CA ARG A 175 7.51 18.65 42.40
C ARG A 175 8.79 18.37 41.59
N VAL A 176 9.81 19.21 41.40
CA VAL A 176 10.21 20.57 41.78
C VAL A 176 11.29 20.94 40.75
N LEU A 177 11.37 22.19 40.28
CA LEU A 177 12.63 22.74 39.78
C LEU A 177 12.84 24.13 40.42
N PRO A 178 14.02 24.41 41.01
CA PRO A 178 14.29 25.65 41.72
C PRO A 178 14.99 26.69 40.83
N ALA A 179 14.64 27.95 41.03
CA ALA A 179 15.53 29.11 41.18
C ALA A 179 14.71 30.25 41.82
#